data_AF-A0A968YKH2-F1
#
_entry.id   AF-A0A968YKH2-F1
#
_cell.length_a   1.000
_cell.length_b   1.000
_cell.length_c   1.000
_cell.angle_alpha   90.00
_cell.angle_beta   90.00
_cell.angle_gamma   90.00
#
_symmetry.space_group_name_H-M   'P 1'
#
loop_
_entity.id
_entity.type
_entity.pdbx_description
1 polymer ?
#
loop_
_entity_poly.entity_id
_entity_poly.type
_entity_poly.pdbx_seq_one_letter_code
_entity_poly.pdbx_strand_id
1 'polypeptide(L)'
;MLHNVQSSLRKRQHSLIRRLADTIEAIWQIYLDLSPYNIPEDLGYIENHLEGERLVIENYCYQAPQFRKLHLELAQVGNGLDILHCVMFPRTEYALPMFGTDLVGSRGQIGAAIADLSPINPDRTLPATYQAALCALPVVSVFPIARR
;
A
#
# COMPACT_ATOMS: atom_id res chain seq x y z
N MET A 1 31.33 6.90 4.22
CA MET A 1 30.84 5.88 3.26
C MET A 1 29.62 6.45 2.57
N LEU A 2 29.73 6.74 1.27
CA LEU A 2 28.64 7.27 0.45
C LEU A 2 27.65 6.13 0.22
N HIS A 3 26.56 6.07 1.00
CA HIS A 3 25.41 5.29 0.60
C HIS A 3 24.91 5.89 -0.71
N ASN A 4 25.11 5.17 -1.80
CA ASN A 4 24.55 5.51 -3.10
C ASN A 4 23.03 5.63 -2.89
N VAL A 5 22.50 6.85 -2.89
CA VAL A 5 21.06 7.08 -2.72
C VAL A 5 20.39 6.53 -3.98
N GLN A 6 20.10 5.23 -3.99
CA GLN A 6 19.30 4.65 -5.05
C GLN A 6 17.96 5.39 -5.09
N SER A 7 17.58 5.81 -6.28
CA SER A 7 16.27 6.41 -6.50
C SER A 7 15.20 5.37 -6.17
N SER A 8 14.30 5.70 -5.23
CA SER A 8 13.18 4.82 -4.83
C SER A 8 12.47 4.26 -6.05
N LEU A 9 12.13 2.98 -5.97
CA LEU A 9 11.47 2.18 -7.00
C LEU A 9 10.23 2.86 -7.55
N ARG A 10 9.46 3.57 -6.72
CA ARG A 10 8.27 4.33 -7.16
C ARG A 10 8.52 5.31 -8.30
N LYS A 11 9.76 5.82 -8.46
CA LYS A 11 10.10 6.74 -9.57
C LYS A 11 10.16 6.04 -10.93
N ARG A 12 10.26 4.70 -10.94
CA ARG A 12 10.37 3.85 -12.13
C ARG A 12 9.09 3.05 -12.42
N GLN A 13 8.19 2.94 -11.45
CA GLN A 13 6.89 2.27 -11.57
C GLN A 13 5.84 3.16 -12.25
N HIS A 14 4.70 2.55 -12.59
CA HIS A 14 3.50 3.22 -13.11
C HIS A 14 3.12 4.48 -12.29
N SER A 15 2.72 5.55 -12.99
CA SER A 15 2.44 6.86 -12.37
C SER A 15 1.37 6.83 -11.28
N LEU A 16 0.35 5.96 -11.42
CA LEU A 16 -0.66 5.75 -10.38
C LEU A 16 -0.08 5.12 -9.11
N ILE A 17 0.82 4.13 -9.24
CA ILE A 17 1.50 3.50 -8.10
C ILE A 17 2.33 4.53 -7.35
N ARG A 18 3.12 5.33 -8.09
CA ARG A 18 3.89 6.42 -7.51
C ARG A 18 3.01 7.40 -6.74
N ARG A 19 1.94 7.89 -7.38
CA ARG A 19 1.02 8.87 -6.76
C ARG A 19 0.34 8.30 -5.52
N LEU A 20 -0.06 7.02 -5.54
CA LEU A 20 -0.70 6.39 -4.39
C LEU A 20 0.30 6.20 -3.24
N ALA A 21 1.52 5.73 -3.51
CA ALA A 21 2.58 5.62 -2.51
C ALA A 21 2.87 6.97 -1.83
N ASP A 22 3.08 8.03 -2.63
CA ASP A 22 3.35 9.38 -2.13
C ASP A 22 2.15 9.91 -1.31
N THR A 23 0.92 9.60 -1.71
CA THR A 23 -0.30 10.01 -1.00
C THR A 23 -0.46 9.28 0.34
N ILE A 24 -0.24 7.97 0.37
CA ILE A 24 -0.34 7.15 1.59
C ILE A 24 0.63 7.66 2.64
N GLU A 25 1.91 7.83 2.29
CA GLU A 25 2.91 8.32 3.23
C GLU A 25 2.64 9.76 3.66
N ALA A 26 2.22 10.65 2.75
CA ALA A 26 1.86 12.01 3.12
C ALA A 26 0.70 12.05 4.13
N ILE A 27 -0.33 11.23 3.94
CA ILE A 27 -1.45 11.12 4.89
C ILE A 27 -0.95 10.58 6.24
N TRP A 28 -0.11 9.55 6.25
CA TRP A 28 0.46 9.05 7.50
C TRP A 28 1.26 10.11 8.25
N GLN A 29 2.11 10.88 7.56
CA GLN A 29 2.92 11.95 8.15
C GLN A 29 2.07 13.10 8.70
N ILE A 30 0.94 13.42 8.07
CA ILE A 30 0.06 14.52 8.50
C ILE A 30 -0.77 14.12 9.72
N TYR A 31 -1.30 12.89 9.75
CA TYR A 31 -2.34 12.50 10.70
C TYR A 31 -1.89 11.57 11.81
N LEU A 32 -0.69 10.97 11.73
CA LEU A 32 -0.21 9.99 12.70
C LEU A 32 1.11 10.43 13.33
N ASP A 33 1.27 10.09 14.62
CA ASP A 33 2.56 10.17 15.31
C ASP A 33 3.40 8.93 14.96
N LEU A 34 4.21 9.06 13.91
CA LEU A 34 4.95 7.95 13.32
C LEU A 34 6.26 7.69 14.05
N SER A 35 6.52 6.41 14.28
CA SER A 35 7.85 5.90 14.63
C SER A 35 8.24 4.77 13.67
N PRO A 36 9.55 4.54 13.44
CA PRO A 36 9.99 3.41 12.63
C PRO A 36 9.49 2.08 13.21
N TYR A 37 9.10 1.17 12.33
CA TYR A 37 8.88 -0.23 12.69
C TYR A 37 10.12 -1.03 12.27
N ASN A 38 10.74 -1.75 13.20
CA ASN A 38 11.96 -2.47 12.91
C ASN A 38 11.66 -3.68 12.00
N ILE A 39 12.15 -3.61 10.77
CA ILE A 39 12.11 -4.70 9.80
C ILE A 39 13.42 -5.48 9.93
N PRO A 40 13.43 -6.82 9.82
CA PRO A 40 14.69 -7.57 9.67
C PRO A 40 15.55 -6.97 8.54
N GLU A 41 16.86 -6.91 8.74
CA GLU A 41 17.78 -6.16 7.86
C GLU A 41 17.66 -6.57 6.38
N ASP A 42 17.42 -7.85 6.11
CA ASP A 42 17.31 -8.40 4.76
C ASP A 42 15.94 -8.23 4.08
N LEU A 43 14.99 -7.56 4.74
CA LEU A 43 13.63 -7.39 4.24
C LEU A 43 13.26 -5.95 3.90
N GLY A 44 14.11 -4.96 4.23
CA GLY A 44 13.87 -3.56 3.85
C GLY A 44 14.00 -3.30 2.35
N TYR A 45 15.02 -3.90 1.73
CA TYR A 45 15.24 -3.90 0.27
C TYR A 45 15.60 -5.32 -0.15
N ILE A 46 14.87 -5.87 -1.11
CA ILE A 46 15.10 -7.22 -1.64
C ILE A 46 15.37 -7.09 -3.12
N GLU A 47 16.45 -7.70 -3.58
CA GLU A 47 16.74 -7.84 -5.00
C GLU A 47 17.05 -9.31 -5.31
N ASN A 48 16.27 -9.90 -6.21
CA ASN A 48 16.39 -11.31 -6.58
C ASN A 48 16.01 -11.52 -8.06
N HIS A 49 15.85 -12.77 -8.50
CA HIS A 49 15.30 -13.12 -9.80
C HIS A 49 14.04 -13.96 -9.62
N LEU A 50 13.02 -13.68 -10.43
CA LEU A 50 11.78 -14.45 -10.53
C LEU A 50 11.57 -14.79 -12.00
N GLU A 51 11.52 -16.08 -12.34
CA GLU A 51 11.37 -16.56 -13.72
C GLU A 51 12.39 -15.98 -14.72
N GLY A 52 13.61 -15.69 -14.24
CA GLY A 52 14.68 -15.09 -15.04
C GLY A 52 14.64 -13.56 -15.13
N GLU A 53 13.59 -12.93 -14.63
CA GLU A 53 13.45 -11.47 -14.56
C GLU A 53 13.93 -10.92 -13.21
N ARG A 54 14.52 -9.73 -13.21
CA ARG A 54 14.96 -9.06 -11.99
C ARG A 54 13.75 -8.67 -11.14
N LEU A 55 13.69 -9.14 -9.90
CA LEU A 55 12.74 -8.75 -8.87
C LEU A 55 13.38 -7.72 -7.94
N VAL A 56 12.72 -6.58 -7.72
CA VAL A 56 13.09 -5.59 -6.71
C VAL A 56 11.89 -5.35 -5.81
N ILE A 57 12.10 -5.34 -4.49
CA ILE A 57 11.09 -5.01 -3.47
C ILE A 57 11.65 -3.95 -2.52
N GLU A 58 10.92 -2.86 -2.31
CA GLU A 58 11.18 -1.84 -1.28
C GLU A 58 10.07 -1.90 -0.23
N ASN A 59 10.46 -2.12 1.03
CA ASN A 59 9.55 -2.17 2.18
C ASN A 59 9.72 -0.95 3.08
N TYR A 60 8.62 -0.23 3.27
CA TYR A 60 8.52 0.89 4.21
C TYR A 60 7.57 0.48 5.33
N CYS A 61 8.10 0.35 6.56
CA CYS A 61 7.29 0.02 7.72
C CYS A 61 7.41 1.07 8.82
N TYR A 62 6.26 1.50 9.31
CA TYR A 62 6.12 2.42 10.44
C TYR A 62 5.17 1.82 11.48
N GLN A 63 5.08 2.48 12.62
CA GLN A 63 4.07 2.22 13.63
C GLN A 63 3.60 3.55 14.24
N ALA A 64 2.44 3.51 14.86
CA ALA A 64 1.85 4.65 15.58
C ALA A 64 1.18 4.14 16.88
N PRO A 65 0.75 5.02 17.79
CA PRO A 65 0.03 4.61 18.99
C PRO A 65 -1.19 3.72 18.69
N GLN A 66 -1.89 3.94 17.58
CA GLN A 66 -3.10 3.20 17.18
C GLN A 66 -2.83 2.03 16.23
N PHE A 67 -1.66 2.00 15.56
CA PHE A 67 -1.32 1.02 14.54
C PHE A 67 -0.05 0.26 14.91
N ARG A 68 -0.16 -1.07 15.06
CA ARG A 68 1.00 -1.93 15.37
C ARG A 68 1.98 -2.04 14.21
N LYS A 69 1.50 -1.91 12.97
CA LYS A 69 2.32 -1.91 11.75
C LYS A 69 1.58 -1.17 10.63
N LEU A 70 2.25 -0.20 10.03
CA LEU A 70 1.87 0.47 8.79
C LEU A 70 2.87 -0.03 7.75
N HIS A 71 2.43 -0.79 6.76
CA HIS A 71 3.31 -1.42 5.77
C HIS A 71 2.95 -0.90 4.40
N LEU A 72 3.92 -0.30 3.71
CA LEU A 72 3.88 0.02 2.29
C LEU A 72 5.02 -0.77 1.61
N GLU A 73 4.66 -1.62 0.66
CA GLU A 73 5.57 -2.41 -0.16
C GLU A 73 5.43 -1.98 -1.62
N LEU A 74 6.56 -1.78 -2.27
CA LEU A 74 6.64 -1.56 -3.71
C LEU A 74 7.46 -2.68 -4.31
N ALA A 75 6.93 -3.37 -5.31
CA ALA A 75 7.65 -4.41 -6.02
C ALA A 75 7.63 -4.20 -7.53
N GLN A 76 8.71 -4.61 -8.20
CA GLN A 76 8.83 -4.58 -9.65
C GLN A 76 9.52 -5.86 -10.14
N VAL A 77 8.93 -6.50 -11.15
CA VAL A 77 9.51 -7.67 -11.83
C VAL A 77 9.82 -7.32 -13.28
N GLY A 78 11.10 -7.33 -13.63
CA GLY A 78 11.61 -6.90 -14.93
C GLY A 78 11.12 -5.48 -15.27
N ASN A 79 10.72 -5.30 -16.52
CA ASN A 79 10.00 -4.09 -16.98
C ASN A 79 8.49 -4.35 -17.15
N GLY A 80 8.02 -5.50 -16.67
CA GLY A 80 6.72 -6.07 -17.04
C GLY A 80 5.64 -5.94 -16.00
N LEU A 81 5.98 -5.87 -14.72
CA LEU A 81 5.04 -5.92 -13.60
C LEU A 81 5.43 -4.94 -12.50
N ASP A 82 4.51 -4.05 -12.13
CA ASP A 82 4.63 -3.13 -11.01
C ASP A 82 3.55 -3.45 -9.98
N ILE A 83 3.93 -3.46 -8.70
CA ILE A 83 3.05 -3.77 -7.57
C ILE A 83 3.20 -2.68 -6.50
N LEU A 84 2.06 -2.26 -5.96
CA LEU A 84 1.97 -1.58 -4.68
C LEU A 84 1.09 -2.41 -3.77
N HIS A 85 1.59 -2.73 -2.58
CA HIS A 85 0.82 -3.37 -1.52
C HIS A 85 0.88 -2.49 -0.28
N CYS A 86 -0.25 -2.26 0.37
CA CYS A 86 -0.27 -1.50 1.61
C CYS A 86 -1.31 -2.05 2.59
N VAL A 87 -0.90 -2.25 3.84
CA VAL A 87 -1.79 -2.65 4.94
C VAL A 87 -1.49 -1.82 6.19
N MET A 88 -2.55 -1.34 6.83
CA MET A 88 -2.48 -0.74 8.16
C MET A 88 -3.07 -1.71 9.17
N PHE A 89 -2.22 -2.26 10.02
CA PHE A 89 -2.60 -3.17 11.08
C PHE A 89 -2.86 -2.39 12.37
N PRO A 90 -4.11 -2.30 12.85
CA PRO A 90 -4.41 -1.63 14.11
C PRO A 90 -3.85 -2.40 15.31
N ARG A 91 -3.59 -1.71 16.42
CA ARG A 91 -3.40 -2.40 17.70
C ARG A 91 -4.75 -2.88 18.22
N THR A 92 -4.75 -4.00 18.95
CA THR A 92 -5.96 -4.69 19.40
C THR A 92 -6.82 -3.90 20.38
N GLU A 93 -6.24 -2.87 21.01
CA GLU A 93 -6.93 -2.02 21.99
C GLU A 93 -7.84 -0.98 21.32
N TYR A 94 -7.74 -0.83 19.98
CA TYR A 94 -8.53 0.12 19.21
C TYR A 94 -9.48 -0.61 18.28
N ALA A 95 -10.76 -0.22 18.30
CA ALA A 95 -11.80 -0.73 17.40
C ALA A 95 -11.67 -0.10 15.99
N LEU A 96 -10.52 -0.28 15.37
CA LEU A 96 -10.20 0.22 14.02
C LEU A 96 -10.25 -0.94 13.01
N PRO A 97 -10.74 -0.70 11.77
CA PRO A 97 -10.63 -1.68 10.70
C PRO A 97 -9.20 -1.80 10.18
N MET A 98 -8.94 -2.86 9.40
CA MET A 98 -7.71 -2.95 8.61
C MET A 98 -7.90 -2.19 7.30
N PHE A 99 -7.11 -1.16 7.06
CA PHE A 99 -6.99 -0.60 5.72
C PHE A 99 -6.08 -1.50 4.88
N GLY A 100 -6.51 -1.83 3.67
CA GLY A 100 -5.73 -2.58 2.69
C GLY A 100 -5.90 -1.99 1.30
N THR A 101 -4.80 -1.88 0.54
CA THR A 101 -4.87 -1.55 -0.89
C THR A 101 -3.78 -2.26 -1.66
N ASP A 102 -4.15 -2.72 -2.86
CA ASP A 102 -3.26 -3.37 -3.81
C ASP A 102 -3.45 -2.78 -5.20
N LEU A 103 -2.35 -2.39 -5.83
CA LEU A 103 -2.31 -2.06 -7.26
C LEU A 103 -1.38 -3.04 -7.97
N VAL A 104 -1.86 -3.60 -9.07
CA VAL A 104 -1.06 -4.44 -9.97
C VAL A 104 -1.12 -3.86 -11.38
N GLY A 105 0.02 -3.44 -11.89
CA GLY A 105 0.18 -2.90 -13.22
C GLY A 105 1.11 -3.74 -14.09
N SER A 106 0.83 -3.82 -15.38
CA SER A 106 1.70 -4.44 -16.36
C SER A 106 1.78 -3.61 -17.63
N ARG A 107 2.99 -3.50 -18.20
CA ARG A 107 3.24 -2.82 -19.49
C ARG A 107 2.60 -1.43 -19.60
N GLY A 108 2.66 -0.65 -18.52
CA GLY A 108 2.12 0.72 -18.47
C GLY A 108 0.60 0.82 -18.27
N GLN A 109 -0.10 -0.27 -17.97
CA GLN A 109 -1.52 -0.27 -17.61
C GLN A 109 -1.74 -0.85 -16.22
N ILE A 110 -2.75 -0.37 -15.51
CA ILE A 110 -3.20 -0.98 -14.25
C ILE A 110 -4.23 -2.07 -14.57
N GLY A 111 -3.89 -3.32 -14.26
CA GLY A 111 -4.77 -4.48 -14.46
C GLY A 111 -5.70 -4.73 -13.28
N ALA A 112 -5.26 -4.39 -12.07
CA ALA A 112 -6.07 -4.52 -10.86
C ALA A 112 -5.81 -3.37 -9.88
N ALA A 113 -6.88 -2.91 -9.24
CA ALA A 113 -6.84 -1.93 -8.16
C ALA A 113 -7.88 -2.30 -7.10
N ILE A 114 -7.43 -2.49 -5.87
CA ILE A 114 -8.26 -2.85 -4.72
C ILE A 114 -7.97 -1.87 -3.60
N ALA A 115 -9.01 -1.42 -2.91
CA ALA A 115 -8.89 -0.68 -1.66
C ALA A 115 -10.08 -1.04 -0.77
N ASP A 116 -9.83 -1.30 0.50
CA ASP A 116 -10.88 -1.65 1.46
C ASP A 116 -10.54 -1.17 2.88
N LEU A 117 -11.59 -0.99 3.68
CA LEU A 117 -11.54 -0.94 5.13
C LEU A 117 -12.20 -2.21 5.64
N SER A 118 -11.40 -3.25 5.87
CA SER A 118 -11.92 -4.57 6.25
C SER A 118 -12.26 -4.62 7.74
N PRO A 119 -13.45 -5.10 8.12
CA PRO A 119 -13.84 -5.25 9.52
C PRO A 119 -13.04 -6.38 10.20
N ILE A 120 -12.72 -6.18 11.48
CA ILE A 120 -12.02 -7.18 12.32
C ILE A 120 -12.94 -7.86 13.33
N ASN A 121 -14.19 -7.38 13.45
CA ASN A 121 -15.18 -7.91 14.38
C ASN A 121 -15.82 -9.21 13.82
N PRO A 122 -16.24 -10.15 14.68
CA PRO A 122 -16.83 -11.43 14.25
C PRO A 122 -18.09 -11.30 13.40
N ASP A 123 -18.87 -10.23 13.62
CA ASP A 123 -20.10 -9.92 12.88
C ASP A 123 -19.83 -9.31 11.49
N ARG A 124 -18.55 -9.07 11.14
CA ARG A 124 -18.10 -8.49 9.88
C ARG A 124 -18.68 -7.10 9.63
N THR A 125 -18.91 -6.32 10.70
CA THR A 125 -19.36 -4.93 10.58
C THR A 125 -18.24 -3.94 10.88
N LEU A 126 -18.29 -2.79 10.19
CA LEU A 126 -17.46 -1.64 10.52
C LEU A 126 -18.08 -0.86 11.69
N PRO A 127 -17.28 -0.12 12.49
CA PRO A 127 -17.84 0.79 13.49
C PRO A 127 -18.81 1.79 12.85
N ALA A 128 -19.86 2.18 13.58
CA ALA A 128 -20.94 3.01 13.03
C ALA A 128 -20.44 4.34 12.42
N THR A 129 -19.39 4.93 13.00
CA THR A 129 -18.76 6.15 12.48
C THR A 129 -18.14 5.95 11.09
N TYR A 130 -17.51 4.79 10.84
CA TYR A 130 -16.98 4.43 9.53
C TYR A 130 -18.10 4.19 8.52
N GLN A 131 -19.16 3.49 8.92
CA GLN A 131 -20.32 3.26 8.04
C GLN A 131 -20.95 4.58 7.59
N ALA A 132 -21.21 5.48 8.54
CA ALA A 132 -21.79 6.79 8.25
C ALA A 132 -20.91 7.62 7.30
N ALA A 133 -19.60 7.66 7.54
CA ALA A 133 -18.66 8.39 6.69
C ALA A 133 -18.55 7.78 5.28
N LEU A 134 -18.48 6.45 5.16
CA LEU A 134 -18.40 5.77 3.87
C LEU A 134 -19.69 5.91 3.06
N CYS A 135 -20.87 5.84 3.70
CA CYS A 135 -22.15 6.07 3.04
C CYS A 135 -22.33 7.50 2.53
N ALA A 136 -21.62 8.47 3.10
CA ALA A 136 -21.64 9.85 2.65
C ALA A 136 -20.70 10.13 1.45
N LEU A 137 -19.87 9.16 1.04
CA LEU A 137 -19.01 9.31 -0.12
C LEU A 137 -19.84 9.32 -1.42
N PRO A 138 -19.43 10.09 -2.44
CA PRO A 138 -20.09 10.05 -3.74
C PRO A 138 -19.95 8.66 -4.37
N VAL A 139 -21.01 8.21 -5.02
CA VAL A 139 -20.99 6.94 -5.76
C VAL A 139 -19.98 7.05 -6.91
N VAL A 140 -18.99 6.17 -6.92
CA VAL A 140 -18.03 6.07 -8.02
C VAL A 140 -18.72 5.46 -9.23
N SER A 141 -18.83 6.22 -10.31
CA SER A 141 -19.33 5.71 -11.59
C SER A 141 -18.25 4.85 -12.24
N VAL A 142 -18.45 3.53 -12.28
CA VAL A 142 -17.57 2.62 -13.01
C VAL A 142 -18.14 2.46 -14.41
N PHE A 143 -17.49 3.07 -15.40
CA PHE A 143 -17.84 2.80 -16.80
C PHE A 143 -17.26 1.45 -17.21
N PRO A 144 -18.03 0.55 -17.83
CA PRO A 144 -17.47 -0.66 -18.38
C PRO A 144 -16.41 -0.30 -19.41
N ILE A 145 -15.18 -0.81 -19.23
CA ILE A 145 -14.14 -0.75 -20.25
C ILE A 145 -14.72 -1.50 -21.45
N ALA A 146 -14.95 -0.80 -22.56
CA ALA A 146 -15.30 -1.43 -23.81
C ALA A 146 -14.21 -2.47 -24.13
N ARG A 147 -14.57 -3.76 -24.09
CA ARG A 147 -13.68 -4.83 -24.53
C ARG A 147 -13.36 -4.54 -25.99
N ARG A 148 -12.12 -4.15 -26.28
CA ARG A 148 -11.59 -4.07 -27.65
C ARG A 148 -11.36 -5.47 -28.19
#